data_AF-A0A505I0Z2-F1
#
_entry.id   AF-A0A505I0Z2-F1
#
_cell.length_a   1.000
_cell.length_b   1.000
_cell.length_c   1.000
_cell.angle_alpha   90.00
_cell.angle_beta   90.00
_cell.angle_gamma   90.00
#
_symmetry.space_group_name_H-M   'P 1'
#
loop_
_entity.id
_entity.type
_entity.pdbx_description
1 polymer ?
#
loop_
_entity_poly.entity_id
_entity_poly.type
_entity_poly.pdbx_seq_one_letter_code
_entity_poly.pdbx_strand_id
1 'polypeptide(L)'
;MTVQSNGHGGATDAVTAQAALVRSQQERRPIESFGHLADFDRKDAPVVTMFSGGLDSTYLLLKLQQLGYTNIHAVAVDVGAPVDEEGLTKHAAHFGASFKCLDGRELFVKDGVMPAIRAHATYMRMFPISSSLTRPVIARLITDYANSVNAGLLLHTANLSQNSLPRLNNCIRLYGFSGKFGSPYVHSVTSREKKASELSAAGLTIMAERKLSGDENLWCREFEDGPLGDPEGFNIPEEAYEWTRRSGDYAPEKLTISFENGNLSSINGDELPLIDAIALLNKERVPSQRLYSTTQRSIKRFSPITMAESTKLIYQQDGQLLLHGAKVLSIIPVSKLPEADQALAKDSAEIEHAVVTDSTIFHVQGGGQPSDTGTMTTDVAPKADLIFEVKSVRQPAQGNQILHLGRFVPVGTTQFDSGEEVQQRVDAEKRNLHSRLHTAGHVMSLAIHALCREGVLPPVKESKASHYPGSASVSFEGTLEGKHKELIQAKTDEFVRSASPVRIHWWSMEELKEKCYVAEGFALPEGETLGRVVEMEGLGSYPCGGTHVTDCSLVGKIEVKKISRSKGL
;
A
#
# COMPACT_ATOMS: atom_id res chain seq x y z
N MET A 1 33.52 -16.25 9.67
CA MET A 1 32.14 -16.34 10.19
C MET A 1 31.98 -17.60 11.05
N THR A 2 31.04 -17.68 12.01
CA THR A 2 31.17 -18.41 13.31
C THR A 2 29.76 -18.78 13.91
N VAL A 3 29.48 -19.98 14.52
CA VAL A 3 28.11 -20.60 14.71
C VAL A 3 27.86 -21.53 15.98
N GLN A 4 26.65 -21.60 16.62
CA GLN A 4 26.23 -22.42 17.82
C GLN A 4 24.67 -22.73 18.05
N SER A 5 24.18 -23.50 19.08
CA SER A 5 22.74 -23.99 19.16
C SER A 5 22.12 -24.66 20.42
N ASN A 6 20.76 -24.91 20.42
CA ASN A 6 19.99 -26.05 21.06
C ASN A 6 18.46 -26.22 20.65
N GLY A 7 17.79 -27.38 20.95
CA GLY A 7 16.44 -27.91 20.48
C GLY A 7 15.22 -27.94 21.47
N HIS A 8 14.10 -28.72 21.39
CA HIS A 8 13.53 -29.84 20.56
C HIS A 8 11.99 -30.10 20.82
N GLY A 9 11.25 -30.74 19.86
CA GLY A 9 10.09 -31.68 20.01
C GLY A 9 8.62 -31.14 19.89
N GLY A 10 7.61 -31.75 19.24
CA GLY A 10 7.39 -32.99 18.46
C GLY A 10 5.95 -33.02 17.88
N ALA A 11 5.70 -33.75 16.77
CA ALA A 11 4.52 -33.64 15.91
C ALA A 11 3.76 -34.96 15.72
N THR A 12 2.46 -35.03 16.05
CA THR A 12 1.55 -36.10 15.58
C THR A 12 0.05 -35.71 15.50
N ASP A 13 -0.39 -34.55 16.03
CA ASP A 13 -1.80 -34.10 15.94
C ASP A 13 -2.16 -33.29 14.67
N ALA A 14 -1.20 -33.06 13.77
CA ALA A 14 -1.32 -32.02 12.74
C ALA A 14 -2.24 -32.36 11.56
N VAL A 15 -2.41 -33.65 11.20
CA VAL A 15 -3.03 -34.02 9.90
C VAL A 15 -4.54 -33.80 9.89
N THR A 16 -5.24 -34.09 10.99
CA THR A 16 -6.69 -33.89 11.10
C THR A 16 -7.04 -32.41 11.31
N ALA A 17 -6.16 -31.67 12.00
CA ALA A 17 -6.26 -30.22 12.16
C ALA A 17 -6.02 -29.51 10.81
N GLN A 18 -5.09 -29.98 9.98
CA GLN A 18 -4.77 -29.38 8.67
C GLN A 18 -5.98 -29.39 7.73
N ALA A 19 -6.74 -30.50 7.66
CA ALA A 19 -7.90 -30.60 6.75
C ALA A 19 -9.07 -29.71 7.18
N ALA A 20 -9.31 -29.59 8.50
CA ALA A 20 -10.30 -28.67 9.06
C ALA A 20 -9.85 -27.20 8.92
N LEU A 21 -8.55 -26.93 9.08
CA LEU A 21 -7.95 -25.62 8.92
C LEU A 21 -8.00 -25.15 7.46
N VAL A 22 -7.70 -26.03 6.49
CA VAL A 22 -7.79 -25.72 5.05
C VAL A 22 -9.23 -25.41 4.64
N ARG A 23 -10.22 -26.19 5.09
CA ARG A 23 -11.64 -25.86 4.88
C ARG A 23 -12.02 -24.51 5.51
N SER A 24 -11.59 -24.25 6.75
CA SER A 24 -11.83 -22.96 7.42
C SER A 24 -11.12 -21.78 6.77
N GLN A 25 -9.98 -22.01 6.10
CA GLN A 25 -9.22 -20.98 5.37
C GLN A 25 -9.81 -20.70 3.99
N GLN A 26 -10.36 -21.72 3.31
CA GLN A 26 -11.10 -21.58 2.05
C GLN A 26 -12.45 -20.89 2.26
N GLU A 27 -13.06 -21.07 3.42
CA GLU A 27 -14.28 -20.36 3.85
C GLU A 27 -14.04 -18.87 4.15
N ARG A 28 -12.80 -18.45 4.43
CA ARG A 28 -12.44 -17.06 4.78
C ARG A 28 -11.92 -16.21 3.63
N ARG A 29 -11.79 -16.76 2.40
CA ARG A 29 -11.34 -15.97 1.25
C ARG A 29 -12.44 -14.98 0.81
N PRO A 30 -12.10 -13.71 0.55
CA PRO A 30 -13.06 -12.76 0.01
C PRO A 30 -13.56 -13.17 -1.37
N ILE A 31 -14.74 -12.69 -1.74
CA ILE A 31 -15.25 -12.81 -3.10
C ILE A 31 -14.47 -11.84 -3.98
N GLU A 32 -13.73 -12.37 -4.96
CA GLU A 32 -12.84 -11.60 -5.83
C GLU A 32 -13.10 -11.89 -7.32
N SER A 33 -13.94 -12.87 -7.65
CA SER A 33 -14.29 -13.23 -9.01
C SER A 33 -15.73 -13.75 -9.12
N PHE A 34 -16.30 -13.72 -10.33
CA PHE A 34 -17.54 -14.46 -10.61
C PHE A 34 -17.35 -15.99 -10.45
N GLY A 35 -16.13 -16.50 -10.56
CA GLY A 35 -15.80 -17.90 -10.23
C GLY A 35 -16.06 -18.22 -8.76
N HIS A 36 -15.64 -17.36 -7.83
CA HIS A 36 -15.95 -17.55 -6.40
C HIS A 36 -17.46 -17.53 -6.13
N LEU A 37 -18.23 -16.76 -6.91
CA LEU A 37 -19.70 -16.76 -6.84
C LEU A 37 -20.30 -18.03 -7.45
N ALA A 38 -19.68 -18.62 -8.47
CA ALA A 38 -20.11 -19.91 -9.03
C ALA A 38 -19.87 -21.04 -8.02
N ASP A 39 -18.73 -21.03 -7.33
CA ASP A 39 -18.30 -22.07 -6.37
C ASP A 39 -19.02 -22.01 -5.00
N PHE A 40 -19.85 -20.99 -4.75
CA PHE A 40 -20.57 -20.89 -3.49
C PHE A 40 -21.81 -21.79 -3.48
N ASP A 41 -21.80 -22.87 -2.69
CA ASP A 41 -22.81 -23.94 -2.75
C ASP A 41 -24.24 -23.53 -2.38
N ARG A 42 -24.42 -22.56 -1.47
CA ARG A 42 -25.74 -22.18 -0.91
C ARG A 42 -26.44 -21.10 -1.75
N LYS A 43 -26.90 -21.44 -2.95
CA LYS A 43 -27.58 -20.49 -3.88
C LYS A 43 -28.93 -19.94 -3.37
N ASP A 44 -29.51 -20.60 -2.38
CA ASP A 44 -30.74 -20.23 -1.68
C ASP A 44 -30.49 -19.27 -0.50
N ALA A 45 -29.25 -19.18 -0.01
CA ALA A 45 -28.91 -18.26 1.07
C ALA A 45 -29.08 -16.81 0.62
N PRO A 46 -29.50 -15.90 1.52
CA PRO A 46 -29.65 -14.49 1.19
C PRO A 46 -28.31 -13.90 0.74
N VAL A 47 -28.35 -13.18 -0.39
CA VAL A 47 -27.22 -12.42 -0.95
C VAL A 47 -27.56 -10.95 -0.82
N VAL A 48 -26.77 -10.21 -0.05
CA VAL A 48 -26.88 -8.74 0.01
C VAL A 48 -25.85 -8.14 -0.94
N THR A 49 -26.27 -7.25 -1.83
CA THR A 49 -25.36 -6.55 -2.74
C THR A 49 -25.59 -5.04 -2.70
N MET A 50 -24.50 -4.27 -2.59
CA MET A 50 -24.55 -2.81 -2.67
C MET A 50 -24.98 -2.40 -4.08
N PHE A 51 -26.12 -1.71 -4.19
CA PHE A 51 -26.79 -1.44 -5.46
C PHE A 51 -27.01 0.06 -5.68
N SER A 52 -26.37 0.61 -6.71
CA SER A 52 -26.52 2.02 -7.10
C SER A 52 -27.33 2.21 -8.38
N GLY A 53 -27.75 1.13 -9.04
CA GLY A 53 -28.41 1.16 -10.35
C GLY A 53 -27.48 1.41 -11.53
N GLY A 54 -26.19 1.68 -11.27
CA GLY A 54 -25.18 1.82 -12.31
C GLY A 54 -24.85 0.50 -13.00
N LEU A 55 -24.22 0.59 -14.18
CA LEU A 55 -23.89 -0.52 -15.07
C LEU A 55 -23.31 -1.75 -14.34
N ASP A 56 -22.32 -1.55 -13.47
CA ASP A 56 -21.67 -2.64 -12.75
C ASP A 56 -22.61 -3.31 -11.73
N SER A 57 -23.30 -2.52 -10.91
CA SER A 57 -24.22 -3.06 -9.89
C SER A 57 -25.39 -3.81 -10.50
N THR A 58 -25.88 -3.37 -11.67
CA THR A 58 -26.95 -4.03 -12.41
C THR A 58 -26.45 -5.29 -13.14
N TYR A 59 -25.25 -5.25 -13.72
CA TYR A 59 -24.64 -6.44 -14.31
C TYR A 59 -24.35 -7.53 -13.27
N LEU A 60 -24.00 -7.16 -12.04
CA LEU A 60 -23.88 -8.12 -10.94
C LEU A 60 -25.19 -8.85 -10.66
N LEU A 61 -26.34 -8.16 -10.69
CA LEU A 61 -27.65 -8.82 -10.53
C LEU A 61 -27.92 -9.83 -11.65
N LEU A 62 -27.63 -9.48 -12.91
CA LEU A 62 -27.70 -10.43 -14.04
C LEU A 62 -26.84 -11.67 -13.79
N LYS A 63 -25.60 -11.50 -13.31
CA LYS A 63 -24.70 -12.62 -13.03
C LYS A 63 -25.18 -13.48 -11.87
N LEU A 64 -25.70 -12.89 -10.80
CA LEU A 64 -26.29 -13.65 -9.70
C LEU A 64 -27.50 -14.47 -10.18
N GLN A 65 -28.38 -13.89 -10.98
CA GLN A 65 -29.50 -14.60 -11.60
C GLN A 65 -29.02 -15.78 -12.47
N GLN A 66 -28.05 -15.56 -13.35
CA GLN A 66 -27.48 -16.60 -14.23
C GLN A 66 -26.79 -17.74 -13.46
N LEU A 67 -26.20 -17.43 -12.31
CA LEU A 67 -25.57 -18.41 -11.41
C LEU A 67 -26.58 -19.14 -10.50
N GLY A 68 -27.88 -18.86 -10.65
CA GLY A 68 -28.96 -19.55 -9.95
C GLY A 68 -29.25 -19.03 -8.54
N TYR A 69 -28.77 -17.84 -8.17
CA TYR A 69 -29.14 -17.23 -6.90
C TYR A 69 -30.60 -16.77 -6.92
N THR A 70 -31.36 -17.13 -5.89
CA THR A 70 -32.82 -16.91 -5.84
C THR A 70 -33.25 -15.93 -4.76
N ASN A 71 -32.36 -15.60 -3.81
CA ASN A 71 -32.66 -14.73 -2.67
C ASN A 71 -31.71 -13.53 -2.64
N ILE A 72 -31.92 -12.59 -3.56
CA ILE A 72 -31.03 -11.44 -3.75
C ILE A 72 -31.67 -10.18 -3.16
N HIS A 73 -30.92 -9.48 -2.32
CA HIS A 73 -31.25 -8.18 -1.77
C HIS A 73 -30.29 -7.13 -2.36
N ALA A 74 -30.80 -6.33 -3.29
CA ALA A 74 -30.14 -5.14 -3.80
C ALA A 74 -30.36 -3.98 -2.81
N VAL A 75 -29.29 -3.51 -2.17
CA VAL A 75 -29.38 -2.55 -1.06
C VAL A 75 -28.66 -1.25 -1.40
N ALA A 76 -29.38 -0.14 -1.32
CA ALA A 76 -28.82 1.21 -1.38
C ALA A 76 -28.81 1.83 0.03
N VAL A 77 -27.97 2.84 0.23
CA VAL A 77 -27.96 3.66 1.44
C VAL A 77 -28.08 5.11 1.02
N ASP A 78 -29.12 5.79 1.48
CA ASP A 78 -29.28 7.23 1.33
C ASP A 78 -28.33 7.94 2.30
N VAL A 79 -27.28 8.55 1.74
CA VAL A 79 -26.35 9.45 2.45
C VAL A 79 -26.56 10.91 2.02
N GLY A 80 -27.77 11.20 1.52
CA GLY A 80 -28.34 12.48 1.10
C GLY A 80 -28.08 12.91 -0.32
N ALA A 81 -27.80 11.96 -1.20
CA ALA A 81 -28.06 12.12 -2.62
C ALA A 81 -29.44 11.52 -2.94
N PRO A 82 -30.26 12.16 -3.80
CA PRO A 82 -31.56 11.62 -4.19
C PRO A 82 -31.44 10.18 -4.72
N VAL A 83 -32.17 9.25 -4.10
CA VAL A 83 -32.24 7.85 -4.53
C VAL A 83 -33.53 7.64 -5.33
N ASP A 84 -33.40 7.21 -6.60
CA ASP A 84 -34.54 6.81 -7.43
C ASP A 84 -35.03 5.42 -6.99
N GLU A 85 -35.72 5.35 -5.84
CA GLU A 85 -36.17 4.09 -5.28
C GLU A 85 -37.10 3.32 -6.22
N GLU A 86 -37.95 4.02 -6.98
CA GLU A 86 -38.88 3.38 -7.93
C GLU A 86 -38.11 2.73 -9.09
N GLY A 87 -37.19 3.47 -9.71
CA GLY A 87 -36.35 2.95 -10.80
C GLY A 87 -35.43 1.82 -10.35
N LEU A 88 -34.79 1.96 -9.19
CA LEU A 88 -33.94 0.92 -8.61
C LEU A 88 -34.72 -0.34 -8.25
N THR A 89 -35.94 -0.19 -7.73
CA THR A 89 -36.83 -1.34 -7.46
C THR A 89 -37.17 -2.08 -8.75
N LYS A 90 -37.52 -1.36 -9.83
CA LYS A 90 -37.79 -1.97 -11.14
C LYS A 90 -36.58 -2.69 -11.70
N HIS A 91 -35.39 -2.08 -11.64
CA HIS A 91 -34.15 -2.69 -12.10
C HIS A 91 -33.78 -3.95 -11.32
N ALA A 92 -33.93 -3.93 -9.99
CA ALA A 92 -33.68 -5.09 -9.14
C ALA A 92 -34.66 -6.24 -9.45
N ALA A 93 -35.96 -5.92 -9.54
CA ALA A 93 -37.02 -6.89 -9.80
C ALA A 93 -36.85 -7.58 -11.16
N HIS A 94 -36.33 -6.88 -12.18
CA HIS A 94 -36.04 -7.43 -13.51
C HIS A 94 -35.13 -8.67 -13.46
N PHE A 95 -34.18 -8.70 -12.51
CA PHE A 95 -33.26 -9.82 -12.31
C PHE A 95 -33.61 -10.71 -11.10
N GLY A 96 -34.85 -10.61 -10.60
CA GLY A 96 -35.32 -11.43 -9.47
C GLY A 96 -34.75 -11.01 -8.11
N ALA A 97 -34.27 -9.77 -7.98
CA ALA A 97 -33.79 -9.22 -6.71
C ALA A 97 -34.86 -8.33 -6.05
N SER A 98 -34.89 -8.35 -4.71
CA SER A 98 -35.61 -7.35 -3.91
C SER A 98 -34.76 -6.10 -3.73
N PHE A 99 -35.36 -4.91 -3.74
CA PHE A 99 -34.66 -3.66 -3.46
C PHE A 99 -34.97 -3.15 -2.05
N LYS A 100 -33.96 -2.57 -1.39
CA LYS A 100 -34.14 -1.86 -0.11
C LYS A 100 -33.24 -0.62 -0.06
N CYS A 101 -33.81 0.53 0.25
CA CYS A 101 -33.08 1.73 0.62
C CYS A 101 -32.97 1.82 2.15
N LEU A 102 -31.76 2.04 2.67
CA LEU A 102 -31.51 2.31 4.09
C LEU A 102 -31.22 3.80 4.26
N ASP A 103 -31.82 4.44 5.26
CA ASP A 103 -31.49 5.83 5.59
C ASP A 103 -30.19 5.89 6.41
N GLY A 104 -29.16 6.51 5.84
CA GLY A 104 -27.87 6.72 6.46
C GLY A 104 -27.54 8.19 6.72
N ARG A 105 -28.45 9.13 6.47
CA ARG A 105 -28.18 10.58 6.49
C ARG A 105 -27.73 11.08 7.86
N GLU A 106 -28.50 10.79 8.90
CA GLU A 106 -28.16 11.17 10.28
C GLU A 106 -26.86 10.52 10.76
N LEU A 107 -26.67 9.24 10.44
CA LEU A 107 -25.46 8.51 10.79
C LEU A 107 -24.24 9.08 10.06
N PHE A 108 -24.39 9.48 8.80
CA PHE A 108 -23.35 10.12 8.02
C PHE A 108 -22.96 11.49 8.57
N VAL A 109 -23.95 12.29 8.98
CA VAL A 109 -23.71 13.59 9.62
C VAL A 109 -22.97 13.40 10.95
N LYS A 110 -23.42 12.47 11.78
CA LYS A 110 -22.86 12.23 13.12
C LYS A 110 -21.48 11.58 13.11
N ASP A 111 -21.30 10.51 12.34
CA ASP A 111 -20.08 9.68 12.40
C ASP A 111 -19.09 10.01 11.26
N GLY A 112 -19.54 10.73 10.21
CA GLY A 112 -18.70 11.16 9.09
C GLY A 112 -18.40 12.66 9.12
N VAL A 113 -19.42 13.50 8.95
CA VAL A 113 -19.25 14.95 8.72
C VAL A 113 -18.80 15.69 9.99
N MET A 114 -19.46 15.47 11.12
CA MET A 114 -19.14 16.19 12.36
C MET A 114 -17.68 15.95 12.84
N PRO A 115 -17.14 14.72 12.85
CA PRO A 115 -15.72 14.49 13.13
C PRO A 115 -14.79 15.12 12.10
N ALA A 116 -15.18 15.11 10.82
CA ALA A 116 -14.41 15.75 9.75
C ALA A 116 -14.31 17.28 9.94
N ILE A 117 -15.39 17.93 10.36
CA ILE A 117 -15.39 19.37 10.70
C ILE A 117 -14.42 19.63 11.86
N ARG A 118 -14.54 18.88 12.96
CA ARG A 118 -13.65 19.04 14.14
C ARG A 118 -12.18 18.84 13.81
N ALA A 119 -11.88 17.93 12.88
CA ALA A 119 -10.52 17.63 12.45
C ALA A 119 -10.00 18.56 11.36
N HIS A 120 -10.82 19.50 10.87
CA HIS A 120 -10.51 20.33 9.69
C HIS A 120 -10.08 19.45 8.50
N ALA A 121 -10.79 18.32 8.33
CA ALA A 121 -10.34 17.21 7.51
C ALA A 121 -10.31 17.59 6.03
N THR A 122 -9.10 17.65 5.48
CA THR A 122 -8.86 17.90 4.06
C THR A 122 -7.81 16.91 3.57
N TYR A 123 -8.07 16.29 2.42
CA TYR A 123 -7.09 15.43 1.76
C TYR A 123 -6.13 16.29 0.94
N MET A 124 -4.82 16.08 1.15
CA MET A 124 -3.75 16.89 0.55
C MET A 124 -3.87 18.40 0.80
N ARG A 125 -4.59 18.83 1.85
CA ARG A 125 -4.96 20.24 2.10
C ARG A 125 -5.72 20.91 0.94
N MET A 126 -6.33 20.11 0.07
CA MET A 126 -6.93 20.55 -1.19
C MET A 126 -8.38 20.10 -1.31
N PHE A 127 -8.67 18.85 -0.96
CA PHE A 127 -10.00 18.27 -1.18
C PHE A 127 -10.74 18.08 0.14
N PRO A 128 -11.98 18.58 0.28
CA PRO A 128 -12.84 18.11 1.37
C PRO A 128 -13.02 16.59 1.21
N ILE A 129 -12.90 15.86 2.31
CA ILE A 129 -13.03 14.41 2.26
C ILE A 129 -14.51 14.05 2.01
N SER A 130 -14.81 13.40 0.89
CA SER A 130 -16.16 12.98 0.50
C SER A 130 -16.32 11.47 0.68
N SER A 131 -15.99 10.71 -0.37
CA SER A 131 -16.08 9.26 -0.42
C SER A 131 -15.55 8.56 0.84
N SER A 132 -14.38 8.94 1.35
CA SER A 132 -13.78 8.28 2.51
C SER A 132 -14.64 8.38 3.79
N LEU A 133 -15.57 9.34 3.88
CA LEU A 133 -16.50 9.48 5.00
C LEU A 133 -17.76 8.62 4.82
N THR A 134 -18.27 8.50 3.59
CA THR A 134 -19.51 7.74 3.32
C THR A 134 -19.30 6.22 3.32
N ARG A 135 -18.16 5.72 2.82
CA ARG A 135 -17.93 4.26 2.68
C ARG A 135 -17.99 3.49 4.02
N PRO A 136 -17.45 4.00 5.15
CA PRO A 136 -17.64 3.36 6.45
C PRO A 136 -19.11 3.29 6.88
N VAL A 137 -19.88 4.36 6.68
CA VAL A 137 -21.30 4.43 7.03
C VAL A 137 -22.13 3.45 6.20
N ILE A 138 -21.91 3.42 4.89
CA ILE A 138 -22.55 2.49 3.96
C ILE A 138 -22.22 1.04 4.35
N ALA A 139 -20.93 0.74 4.57
CA ALA A 139 -20.49 -0.59 4.96
C ALA A 139 -21.11 -1.04 6.28
N ARG A 140 -21.24 -0.16 7.27
CA ARG A 140 -21.89 -0.45 8.55
C ARG A 140 -23.35 -0.84 8.37
N LEU A 141 -24.15 0.03 7.75
CA LEU A 141 -25.59 -0.18 7.60
C LEU A 141 -25.92 -1.42 6.77
N ILE A 142 -25.15 -1.67 5.71
CA ILE A 142 -25.35 -2.85 4.86
C ILE A 142 -24.87 -4.12 5.57
N THR A 143 -23.79 -4.07 6.37
CA THR A 143 -23.35 -5.21 7.19
C THR A 143 -24.38 -5.56 8.27
N ASP A 144 -24.91 -4.56 8.97
CA ASP A 144 -25.98 -4.74 9.96
C ASP A 144 -27.22 -5.35 9.31
N TYR A 145 -27.62 -4.85 8.14
CA TYR A 145 -28.72 -5.42 7.38
C TYR A 145 -28.45 -6.86 6.93
N ALA A 146 -27.27 -7.14 6.40
CA ALA A 146 -26.89 -8.48 5.95
C ALA A 146 -26.87 -9.50 7.10
N ASN A 147 -26.38 -9.10 8.27
CA ASN A 147 -26.46 -9.91 9.48
C ASN A 147 -27.92 -10.13 9.90
N SER A 148 -28.77 -9.10 9.85
CA SER A 148 -30.20 -9.21 10.23
C SER A 148 -31.00 -10.20 9.38
N VAL A 149 -30.62 -10.36 8.10
CA VAL A 149 -31.26 -11.32 7.19
C VAL A 149 -30.52 -12.65 7.13
N ASN A 150 -29.45 -12.85 7.93
CA ASN A 150 -28.58 -14.03 7.90
C ASN A 150 -28.00 -14.32 6.50
N ALA A 151 -27.51 -13.27 5.84
CA ALA A 151 -26.93 -13.38 4.50
C ALA A 151 -25.70 -14.29 4.48
N GLY A 152 -25.63 -15.14 3.46
CA GLY A 152 -24.43 -15.93 3.18
C GLY A 152 -23.35 -15.12 2.47
N LEU A 153 -23.77 -14.11 1.69
CA LEU A 153 -22.89 -13.25 0.90
C LEU A 153 -23.21 -11.75 1.10
N LEU A 154 -22.17 -10.93 1.17
CA LEU A 154 -22.26 -9.47 1.10
C LEU A 154 -21.33 -8.94 -0.01
N LEU A 155 -21.90 -8.40 -1.07
CA LEU A 155 -21.19 -8.04 -2.29
C LEU A 155 -21.20 -6.54 -2.55
N HIS A 156 -20.16 -6.05 -3.22
CA HIS A 156 -20.11 -4.71 -3.81
C HIS A 156 -19.42 -4.75 -5.18
N THR A 157 -19.40 -3.63 -5.90
CA THR A 157 -18.89 -3.59 -7.27
C THR A 157 -17.58 -2.82 -7.49
N ALA A 158 -16.98 -2.28 -6.43
CA ALA A 158 -15.69 -1.61 -6.53
C ALA A 158 -14.60 -2.55 -7.10
N ASN A 159 -13.80 -2.05 -8.04
CA ASN A 159 -12.72 -2.79 -8.70
C ASN A 159 -11.32 -2.37 -8.19
N LEU A 160 -10.26 -3.03 -8.67
CA LEU A 160 -8.86 -2.81 -8.24
C LEU A 160 -8.35 -1.37 -8.42
N SER A 161 -8.89 -0.61 -9.38
CA SER A 161 -8.50 0.79 -9.60
C SER A 161 -9.23 1.79 -8.69
N GLN A 162 -10.24 1.32 -7.95
CA GLN A 162 -11.11 2.16 -7.14
C GLN A 162 -10.83 1.98 -5.66
N ASN A 163 -10.72 3.08 -4.94
CA ASN A 163 -10.38 3.04 -3.52
C ASN A 163 -11.54 2.63 -2.64
N SER A 164 -12.75 2.65 -3.18
CA SER A 164 -13.90 2.03 -2.54
C SER A 164 -13.65 0.55 -2.25
N LEU A 165 -12.83 -0.17 -3.05
CA LEU A 165 -12.52 -1.59 -2.81
C LEU A 165 -11.89 -1.83 -1.43
N PRO A 166 -10.70 -1.28 -1.10
CA PRO A 166 -10.13 -1.48 0.23
C PRO A 166 -10.96 -0.85 1.33
N ARG A 167 -11.60 0.32 1.10
CA ARG A 167 -12.46 0.98 2.09
C ARG A 167 -13.62 0.08 2.53
N LEU A 168 -14.38 -0.45 1.57
CA LEU A 168 -15.53 -1.31 1.85
C LEU A 168 -15.11 -2.64 2.45
N ASN A 169 -14.14 -3.35 1.86
CA ASN A 169 -13.66 -4.63 2.38
C ASN A 169 -13.13 -4.55 3.80
N ASN A 170 -12.39 -3.49 4.14
CA ASN A 170 -11.88 -3.31 5.49
C ASN A 170 -13.00 -2.97 6.47
N CYS A 171 -13.96 -2.13 6.09
CA CYS A 171 -15.09 -1.79 6.95
C CYS A 171 -16.01 -2.99 7.20
N ILE A 172 -16.40 -3.75 6.17
CA ILE A 172 -17.23 -4.96 6.31
C ILE A 172 -16.59 -5.95 7.27
N ARG A 173 -15.27 -6.13 7.17
CA ARG A 173 -14.49 -6.98 8.06
C ARG A 173 -14.51 -6.48 9.51
N LEU A 174 -14.31 -5.17 9.72
CA LEU A 174 -14.31 -4.55 11.05
C LEU A 174 -15.70 -4.58 11.70
N TYR A 175 -16.76 -4.44 10.92
CA TYR A 175 -18.15 -4.55 11.41
C TYR A 175 -18.60 -6.02 11.60
N GLY A 176 -17.74 -7.00 11.28
CA GLY A 176 -17.94 -8.38 11.69
C GLY A 176 -19.01 -9.14 10.90
N PHE A 177 -19.06 -8.98 9.57
CA PHE A 177 -19.91 -9.84 8.74
C PHE A 177 -19.43 -11.30 8.82
N SER A 178 -20.34 -12.23 9.15
CA SER A 178 -20.01 -13.65 9.34
C SER A 178 -19.96 -14.47 8.05
N GLY A 179 -20.59 -13.99 6.98
CA GLY A 179 -20.58 -14.64 5.66
C GLY A 179 -19.36 -14.27 4.81
N LYS A 180 -19.36 -14.69 3.53
CA LYS A 180 -18.30 -14.27 2.58
C LYS A 180 -18.64 -12.91 1.97
N PHE A 181 -17.66 -12.05 1.82
CA PHE A 181 -17.88 -10.71 1.26
C PHE A 181 -16.80 -10.31 0.26
N GLY A 182 -17.10 -9.32 -0.58
CA GLY A 182 -16.12 -8.72 -1.48
C GLY A 182 -16.72 -8.21 -2.79
N SER A 183 -15.90 -8.18 -3.84
CA SER A 183 -16.29 -7.75 -5.18
C SER A 183 -15.80 -8.73 -6.23
N PRO A 184 -16.67 -9.26 -7.09
CA PRO A 184 -16.24 -10.13 -8.18
C PRO A 184 -15.38 -9.38 -9.23
N TYR A 185 -15.36 -8.06 -9.21
CA TYR A 185 -14.61 -7.25 -10.18
C TYR A 185 -13.12 -7.10 -9.84
N VAL A 186 -12.63 -7.75 -8.78
CA VAL A 186 -11.19 -7.80 -8.50
C VAL A 186 -10.47 -8.59 -9.60
N HIS A 187 -11.00 -9.74 -10.00
CA HIS A 187 -10.41 -10.61 -11.02
C HIS A 187 -11.33 -10.89 -12.22
N SER A 188 -12.60 -10.48 -12.18
CA SER A 188 -13.51 -10.61 -13.34
C SER A 188 -13.64 -9.31 -14.13
N VAL A 189 -12.56 -8.94 -14.81
CA VAL A 189 -12.53 -7.76 -15.68
C VAL A 189 -13.42 -8.01 -16.91
N THR A 190 -14.34 -7.10 -17.18
CA THR A 190 -15.21 -7.12 -18.37
C THR A 190 -15.39 -5.69 -18.84
N SER A 191 -15.36 -5.47 -20.17
CA SER A 191 -15.51 -4.12 -20.73
C SER A 191 -16.93 -3.58 -20.50
N ARG A 192 -17.08 -2.25 -20.50
CA ARG A 192 -18.39 -1.60 -20.31
C ARG A 192 -19.35 -1.95 -21.45
N GLU A 193 -18.83 -2.00 -22.68
CA GLU A 193 -19.59 -2.33 -23.89
C GLU A 193 -20.16 -3.74 -23.82
N LYS A 194 -19.36 -4.69 -23.33
CA LYS A 194 -19.80 -6.07 -23.15
C LYS A 194 -20.88 -6.18 -22.07
N LYS A 195 -20.71 -5.51 -20.92
CA LYS A 195 -21.75 -5.46 -19.86
C LYS A 195 -23.05 -4.87 -20.38
N ALA A 196 -22.99 -3.75 -21.10
CA ALA A 196 -24.15 -3.08 -21.66
C ALA A 196 -24.86 -3.94 -22.71
N SER A 197 -24.11 -4.61 -23.57
CA SER A 197 -24.64 -5.54 -24.57
C SER A 197 -25.36 -6.73 -23.92
N GLU A 198 -24.75 -7.36 -22.91
CA GLU A 198 -25.36 -8.48 -22.19
C GLU A 198 -26.61 -8.07 -21.41
N LEU A 199 -26.62 -6.89 -20.80
CA LEU A 199 -27.80 -6.35 -20.10
C LEU A 199 -28.94 -6.03 -21.07
N SER A 200 -28.61 -5.43 -22.21
CA SER A 200 -29.59 -5.16 -23.29
C SER A 200 -30.19 -6.46 -23.83
N ALA A 201 -29.35 -7.47 -24.07
CA ALA A 201 -29.80 -8.81 -24.47
C ALA A 201 -30.69 -9.48 -23.40
N ALA A 202 -30.48 -9.14 -22.12
CA ALA A 202 -31.32 -9.58 -21.00
C ALA A 202 -32.57 -8.69 -20.78
N GLY A 203 -32.85 -7.72 -21.65
CA GLY A 203 -34.06 -6.90 -21.62
C GLY A 203 -33.99 -5.64 -20.78
N LEU A 204 -32.80 -5.21 -20.33
CA LEU A 204 -32.62 -3.96 -19.60
C LEU A 204 -31.53 -3.09 -20.24
N THR A 205 -31.95 -2.05 -20.96
CA THR A 205 -31.04 -1.10 -21.58
C THR A 205 -30.63 -0.01 -20.59
N ILE A 206 -29.37 -0.02 -20.16
CA ILE A 206 -28.78 1.09 -19.41
C ILE A 206 -28.04 1.98 -20.41
N MET A 207 -28.45 3.25 -20.54
CA MET A 207 -27.76 4.19 -21.43
C MET A 207 -26.32 4.40 -20.95
N ALA A 208 -25.36 4.19 -21.85
CA ALA A 208 -23.93 4.16 -21.53
C ALA A 208 -23.32 5.55 -21.24
N GLU A 209 -24.04 6.64 -21.54
CA GLU A 209 -23.49 7.99 -21.58
C GLU A 209 -23.88 8.82 -20.35
N ARG A 210 -23.00 8.82 -19.34
CA ARG A 210 -22.78 10.05 -18.57
C ARG A 210 -21.47 10.65 -19.07
N LYS A 211 -21.49 11.91 -19.50
CA LYS A 211 -20.28 12.65 -19.94
C LYS A 211 -19.28 12.86 -18.80
N LEU A 212 -19.74 12.81 -17.55
CA LEU A 212 -18.96 12.85 -16.32
C LEU A 212 -19.48 11.77 -15.36
N SER A 213 -18.57 11.02 -14.74
CA SER A 213 -18.91 10.14 -13.63
C SER A 213 -19.00 10.98 -12.36
N GLY A 214 -20.09 10.92 -11.61
CA GLY A 214 -20.28 11.74 -10.41
C GLY A 214 -20.73 10.93 -9.21
N ASP A 215 -20.22 11.28 -8.04
CA ASP A 215 -20.68 10.83 -6.73
C ASP A 215 -21.16 12.03 -5.91
N GLU A 216 -22.26 11.87 -5.18
CA GLU A 216 -22.88 12.94 -4.39
C GLU A 216 -23.34 12.37 -3.04
N ASN A 217 -23.27 13.20 -2.02
CA ASN A 217 -23.81 12.94 -0.68
C ASN A 217 -24.18 14.29 -0.04
N LEU A 218 -24.66 14.33 1.21
CA LEU A 218 -25.02 15.58 1.89
C LEU A 218 -23.89 16.62 1.94
N TRP A 219 -22.63 16.18 1.93
CA TRP A 219 -21.47 17.01 2.24
C TRP A 219 -20.70 17.47 1.00
N CYS A 220 -20.59 16.62 -0.03
CA CYS A 220 -19.79 16.90 -1.21
C CYS A 220 -20.41 16.30 -2.47
N ARG A 221 -20.28 17.05 -3.57
CA ARG A 221 -20.46 16.57 -4.93
C ARG A 221 -19.10 16.48 -5.62
N GLU A 222 -18.76 15.29 -6.12
CA GLU A 222 -17.52 15.03 -6.85
C GLU A 222 -17.84 14.48 -8.25
N PHE A 223 -17.01 14.82 -9.22
CA PHE A 223 -17.14 14.32 -10.58
C PHE A 223 -15.75 14.08 -11.21
N GLU A 224 -15.65 13.04 -12.02
CA GLU A 224 -14.43 12.51 -12.62
C GLU A 224 -14.67 12.00 -14.05
N ASP A 225 -13.59 11.55 -14.69
CA ASP A 225 -13.55 10.97 -16.03
C ASP A 225 -14.10 11.91 -17.14
N GLY A 226 -14.32 11.36 -18.34
CA GLY A 226 -14.81 12.13 -19.50
C GLY A 226 -13.82 13.20 -19.95
N PRO A 227 -14.25 14.47 -20.11
CA PRO A 227 -13.35 15.55 -20.55
C PRO A 227 -12.18 15.77 -19.59
N LEU A 228 -12.29 15.37 -18.32
CA LEU A 228 -11.24 15.51 -17.29
C LEU A 228 -10.05 14.56 -17.47
N GLY A 229 -10.11 13.61 -18.42
CA GLY A 229 -9.04 12.65 -18.66
C GLY A 229 -7.77 13.24 -19.26
N ASP A 230 -7.85 14.42 -19.88
CA ASP A 230 -6.71 15.17 -20.40
C ASP A 230 -6.42 16.36 -19.46
N PRO A 231 -5.43 16.28 -18.56
CA PRO A 231 -5.14 17.34 -17.59
C PRO A 231 -4.58 18.63 -18.22
N GLU A 232 -4.17 18.61 -19.49
CA GLU A 232 -3.57 19.76 -20.18
C GLU A 232 -4.59 20.54 -21.04
N GLY A 233 -5.67 19.89 -21.48
CA GLY A 233 -6.61 20.43 -22.47
C GLY A 233 -8.10 20.31 -22.13
N PHE A 234 -8.46 19.99 -20.88
CA PHE A 234 -9.88 19.78 -20.53
C PHE A 234 -10.70 21.06 -20.36
N ASN A 235 -12.00 20.96 -20.66
CA ASN A 235 -13.01 21.93 -20.28
C ASN A 235 -14.10 21.25 -19.43
N ILE A 236 -14.45 21.85 -18.30
CA ILE A 236 -15.52 21.33 -17.45
C ILE A 236 -16.85 21.91 -17.97
N PRO A 237 -17.82 21.07 -18.36
CA PRO A 237 -19.12 21.56 -18.79
C PRO A 237 -19.85 22.23 -17.62
N GLU A 238 -20.60 23.30 -17.89
CA GLU A 238 -21.30 24.08 -16.84
C GLU A 238 -22.30 23.22 -16.04
N GLU A 239 -22.86 22.18 -16.69
CA GLU A 239 -23.73 21.17 -16.07
C GLU A 239 -23.07 20.39 -14.92
N ALA A 240 -21.74 20.40 -14.80
CA ALA A 240 -21.05 19.79 -13.66
C ALA A 240 -21.23 20.59 -12.35
N TYR A 241 -21.44 21.90 -12.44
CA TYR A 241 -21.54 22.82 -11.31
C TYR A 241 -22.98 22.97 -10.81
N GLU A 242 -23.62 21.87 -10.42
CA GLU A 242 -25.02 21.90 -9.96
C GLU A 242 -25.16 22.57 -8.58
N TRP A 243 -24.18 22.34 -7.70
CA TRP A 243 -24.16 22.86 -6.34
C TRP A 243 -23.59 24.28 -6.23
N THR A 244 -22.80 24.71 -7.20
CA THR A 244 -22.03 25.96 -7.13
C THR A 244 -22.31 26.86 -8.32
N ARG A 245 -21.97 28.15 -8.20
CA ARG A 245 -22.13 29.14 -9.28
C ARG A 245 -20.84 29.93 -9.49
N ARG A 246 -20.70 30.55 -10.65
CA ARG A 246 -19.60 31.47 -10.92
C ARG A 246 -19.71 32.70 -10.04
N SER A 247 -18.57 33.15 -9.54
CA SER A 247 -18.50 34.35 -8.71
C SER A 247 -18.65 35.61 -9.55
N GLY A 248 -19.45 36.57 -9.09
CA GLY A 248 -19.73 37.85 -9.76
C GLY A 248 -21.19 38.05 -10.16
N ASP A 249 -22.00 36.99 -10.15
CA ASP A 249 -23.40 37.04 -10.57
C ASP A 249 -24.36 37.55 -9.48
N TYR A 250 -23.90 37.70 -8.22
CA TYR A 250 -24.74 38.04 -7.07
C TYR A 250 -23.99 38.90 -6.04
N ALA A 251 -24.76 39.68 -5.27
CA ALA A 251 -24.23 40.47 -4.15
C ALA A 251 -23.78 39.53 -3.00
N PRO A 252 -22.68 39.85 -2.30
CA PRO A 252 -22.21 39.05 -1.19
C PRO A 252 -23.19 39.10 -0.02
N GLU A 253 -23.52 37.94 0.53
CA GLU A 253 -24.30 37.80 1.75
C GLU A 253 -23.40 37.58 2.97
N LYS A 254 -23.79 38.14 4.12
CA LYS A 254 -23.06 37.99 5.37
C LYS A 254 -23.77 36.96 6.26
N LEU A 255 -23.12 35.83 6.48
CA LEU A 255 -23.57 34.79 7.40
C LEU A 255 -22.75 34.84 8.70
N THR A 256 -23.42 34.58 9.84
CA THR A 256 -22.76 34.36 11.13
C THR A 256 -22.87 32.89 11.50
N ILE A 257 -21.75 32.20 11.71
CA ILE A 257 -21.72 30.78 12.07
C ILE A 257 -21.10 30.66 13.46
N SER A 258 -21.83 30.06 14.40
CA SER A 258 -21.37 29.83 15.77
C SER A 258 -20.93 28.39 15.96
N PHE A 259 -19.90 28.20 16.79
CA PHE A 259 -19.40 26.89 17.16
C PHE A 259 -19.35 26.74 18.68
N GLU A 260 -19.73 25.56 19.17
CA GLU A 260 -19.58 25.16 20.56
C GLU A 260 -18.88 23.80 20.63
N ASN A 261 -17.77 23.72 21.38
CA ASN A 261 -16.97 22.50 21.51
C ASN A 261 -16.57 21.87 20.15
N GLY A 262 -16.30 22.72 19.15
CA GLY A 262 -15.93 22.32 17.79
C GLY A 262 -17.09 21.87 16.90
N ASN A 263 -18.34 22.00 17.34
CA ASN A 263 -19.55 21.69 16.55
C ASN A 263 -20.24 22.97 16.13
N LEU A 264 -20.75 23.01 14.90
CA LEU A 264 -21.63 24.09 14.46
C LEU A 264 -22.89 24.07 15.33
N SER A 265 -23.18 25.19 15.99
CA SER A 265 -24.32 25.33 16.91
C SER A 265 -25.45 26.19 16.35
N SER A 266 -25.14 27.24 15.58
CA SER A 266 -26.15 28.12 14.99
C SER A 266 -25.68 28.80 13.70
N ILE A 267 -26.62 29.14 12.82
CA ILE A 267 -26.42 30.04 11.67
C ILE A 267 -27.31 31.26 11.85
N ASN A 268 -26.73 32.46 11.78
CA ASN A 268 -27.41 33.75 12.00
C ASN A 268 -28.15 33.87 13.35
N GLY A 269 -27.71 33.10 14.36
CA GLY A 269 -28.32 33.05 15.69
C GLY A 269 -29.42 31.99 15.84
N ASP A 270 -29.82 31.32 14.76
CA ASP A 270 -30.80 30.24 14.78
C ASP A 270 -30.12 28.89 14.99
N GLU A 271 -30.52 28.18 16.05
CA GLU A 271 -30.07 26.81 16.33
C GLU A 271 -30.73 25.82 15.36
N LEU A 272 -29.92 25.01 14.68
CA LEU A 272 -30.37 24.05 13.68
C LEU A 272 -29.58 22.74 13.80
N PRO A 273 -30.21 21.57 13.60
CA PRO A 273 -29.50 20.31 13.42
C PRO A 273 -28.46 20.43 12.30
N LEU A 274 -27.32 19.76 12.44
CA LEU A 274 -26.22 19.87 11.47
C LEU A 274 -26.64 19.46 10.05
N ILE A 275 -27.55 18.50 9.90
CA ILE A 275 -28.10 18.10 8.60
C ILE A 275 -28.83 19.26 7.89
N ASP A 276 -29.65 20.02 8.64
CA ASP A 276 -30.39 21.16 8.13
C ASP A 276 -29.46 22.35 7.86
N ALA A 277 -28.48 22.56 8.74
CA ALA A 277 -27.43 23.57 8.54
C ALA A 277 -26.62 23.31 7.26
N ILE A 278 -26.26 22.05 6.98
CA ILE A 278 -25.57 21.67 5.73
C ILE A 278 -26.46 21.97 4.52
N ALA A 279 -27.73 21.56 4.56
CA ALA A 279 -28.67 21.81 3.47
C ALA A 279 -28.86 23.31 3.22
N LEU A 280 -28.97 24.11 4.29
CA LEU A 280 -29.07 25.57 4.21
C LEU A 280 -27.80 26.17 3.59
N LEU A 281 -26.61 25.82 4.08
CA LEU A 281 -25.34 26.35 3.59
C LEU A 281 -25.05 25.95 2.14
N ASN A 282 -25.46 24.75 1.72
CA ASN A 282 -25.37 24.32 0.32
C ASN A 282 -26.37 25.10 -0.57
N LYS A 283 -27.53 25.49 -0.02
CA LYS A 283 -28.57 26.25 -0.74
C LYS A 283 -28.27 27.75 -0.85
N GLU A 284 -27.65 28.35 0.16
CA GLU A 284 -27.27 29.78 0.18
C GLU A 284 -26.09 30.14 -0.76
N ARG A 285 -25.71 29.23 -1.68
CA ARG A 285 -24.89 29.46 -2.89
C ARG A 285 -23.77 30.48 -2.69
N VAL A 286 -22.83 30.13 -1.81
CA VAL A 286 -21.63 30.92 -1.52
C VAL A 286 -20.86 31.20 -2.84
N PRO A 287 -20.44 32.46 -3.12
CA PRO A 287 -19.65 32.79 -4.30
C PRO A 287 -18.34 31.99 -4.35
N SER A 288 -17.98 31.48 -5.52
CA SER A 288 -16.74 30.70 -5.74
C SER A 288 -15.42 31.47 -5.54
N GLN A 289 -15.46 32.71 -5.04
CA GLN A 289 -14.28 33.58 -4.92
C GLN A 289 -13.41 33.35 -3.67
N ARG A 290 -13.83 32.54 -2.69
CA ARG A 290 -13.01 32.23 -1.49
C ARG A 290 -13.08 30.78 -0.98
N LEU A 291 -13.67 29.87 -1.74
CA LEU A 291 -13.33 28.47 -1.59
C LEU A 291 -11.99 28.30 -2.30
N TYR A 292 -10.99 27.76 -1.58
CA TYR A 292 -9.70 27.36 -2.13
C TYR A 292 -9.91 26.86 -3.56
N SER A 293 -9.30 27.59 -4.51
CA SER A 293 -9.27 27.36 -5.96
C SER A 293 -10.15 26.23 -6.48
N THR A 294 -10.96 26.47 -7.51
CA THR A 294 -11.32 25.42 -8.47
C THR A 294 -10.08 24.57 -8.72
N THR A 295 -9.98 23.42 -8.04
CA THR A 295 -8.71 22.69 -7.93
C THR A 295 -8.68 21.79 -9.14
N GLN A 296 -8.39 22.42 -10.27
CA GLN A 296 -8.16 21.81 -11.55
C GLN A 296 -6.78 21.15 -11.49
N ARG A 297 -6.76 19.81 -11.32
CA ARG A 297 -5.68 18.90 -11.70
C ARG A 297 -5.99 17.48 -11.22
N SER A 298 -5.51 16.49 -11.99
CA SER A 298 -5.62 15.04 -11.79
C SER A 298 -5.84 14.59 -10.35
N ILE A 299 -7.01 13.99 -10.09
CA ILE A 299 -7.27 13.23 -8.89
C ILE A 299 -6.41 11.96 -8.99
N LYS A 300 -5.36 11.85 -8.16
CA LYS A 300 -4.75 10.55 -7.88
C LYS A 300 -5.84 9.69 -7.22
N ARG A 301 -6.52 8.82 -8.00
CA ARG A 301 -7.21 7.63 -7.46
C ARG A 301 -6.25 7.01 -6.42
N PHE A 302 -6.71 6.53 -5.25
CA PHE A 302 -5.85 5.79 -4.31
C PHE A 302 -5.00 4.78 -5.09
N SER A 303 -3.79 5.19 -5.39
CA SER A 303 -2.63 4.53 -4.88
C SER A 303 -2.69 4.63 -3.35
N PRO A 304 -2.41 3.54 -2.64
CA PRO A 304 -2.57 3.47 -1.19
C PRO A 304 -1.92 4.67 -0.53
N ILE A 305 -2.70 5.40 0.29
CA ILE A 305 -2.26 6.37 1.31
C ILE A 305 -1.18 7.36 0.83
N THR A 306 -1.43 8.68 0.78
CA THR A 306 -0.30 9.59 1.04
C THR A 306 0.08 9.51 2.53
N MET A 307 0.66 8.38 2.90
CA MET A 307 1.97 8.36 3.53
C MET A 307 2.79 9.39 2.76
N ALA A 308 3.58 10.23 3.43
CA ALA A 308 4.59 10.98 2.72
C ALA A 308 5.27 10.01 1.72
N GLU A 309 5.20 10.31 0.40
CA GLU A 309 5.48 9.31 -0.64
C GLU A 309 6.77 8.57 -0.27
N SER A 310 6.68 7.25 -0.12
CA SER A 310 7.82 6.45 0.30
C SER A 310 8.96 6.69 -0.69
N THR A 311 10.17 6.89 -0.19
CA THR A 311 11.33 7.04 -1.06
C THR A 311 11.50 5.75 -1.86
N LYS A 312 11.42 5.83 -3.19
CA LYS A 312 11.60 4.68 -4.08
C LYS A 312 13.05 4.19 -4.02
N LEU A 313 13.26 2.91 -3.71
CA LEU A 313 14.58 2.31 -3.55
C LEU A 313 15.12 1.79 -4.89
N ILE A 314 15.73 2.67 -5.69
CA ILE A 314 16.18 2.38 -7.06
C ILE A 314 17.24 1.26 -7.08
N TYR A 315 18.10 1.21 -6.06
CA TYR A 315 19.15 0.18 -5.95
C TYR A 315 18.60 -1.25 -5.81
N GLN A 316 17.32 -1.41 -5.42
CA GLN A 316 16.69 -2.72 -5.35
C GLN A 316 16.36 -3.28 -6.74
N GLN A 317 16.14 -2.41 -7.72
CA GLN A 317 15.90 -2.77 -9.12
C GLN A 317 17.21 -2.91 -9.87
N ASP A 318 18.15 -1.97 -9.67
CA ASP A 318 19.48 -2.00 -10.26
C ASP A 318 20.54 -1.67 -9.20
N GLY A 319 21.17 -2.72 -8.65
CA GLY A 319 22.22 -2.58 -7.65
C GLY A 319 23.59 -2.14 -8.20
N GLN A 320 23.76 -2.15 -9.53
CA GLN A 320 25.00 -1.74 -10.22
C GLN A 320 24.99 -0.26 -10.61
N LEU A 321 23.80 0.36 -10.65
CA LEU A 321 23.67 1.78 -10.90
C LEU A 321 24.35 2.59 -9.76
N LEU A 322 25.11 3.62 -10.15
CA LEU A 322 25.90 4.46 -9.25
C LEU A 322 25.54 5.96 -9.31
N LEU A 323 24.72 6.35 -10.29
CA LEU A 323 24.29 7.73 -10.55
C LEU A 323 22.78 7.73 -10.79
N HIS A 324 22.06 8.66 -10.16
CA HIS A 324 20.60 8.76 -10.26
C HIS A 324 20.10 10.18 -9.99
N GLY A 325 19.21 10.68 -10.83
CA GLY A 325 18.51 11.96 -10.59
C GLY A 325 17.33 11.76 -9.66
N ALA A 326 17.22 12.56 -8.60
CA ALA A 326 16.13 12.49 -7.62
C ALA A 326 15.63 13.89 -7.25
N LYS A 327 14.40 13.97 -6.75
CA LYS A 327 13.82 15.22 -6.27
C LYS A 327 13.91 15.32 -4.76
N VAL A 328 14.43 16.44 -4.26
CA VAL A 328 14.48 16.74 -2.82
C VAL A 328 13.06 16.97 -2.32
N LEU A 329 12.67 16.26 -1.25
CA LEU A 329 11.38 16.42 -0.59
C LEU A 329 11.49 17.30 0.66
N SER A 330 12.57 17.13 1.42
CA SER A 330 12.82 17.92 2.61
C SER A 330 14.27 17.87 3.05
N ILE A 331 14.70 18.88 3.78
CA ILE A 331 16.02 18.98 4.40
C ILE A 331 15.78 19.35 5.86
N ILE A 332 16.29 18.53 6.75
CA ILE A 332 15.96 18.60 8.18
C ILE A 332 17.29 18.62 8.95
N PRO A 333 17.59 19.68 9.71
CA PRO A 333 18.71 19.64 10.65
C PRO A 333 18.53 18.45 11.60
N VAL A 334 19.59 17.70 11.89
CA VAL A 334 19.52 16.49 12.72
C VAL A 334 18.91 16.80 14.08
N SER A 335 19.21 17.96 14.68
CA SER A 335 18.63 18.43 15.93
C SER A 335 17.10 18.62 15.91
N LYS A 336 16.49 18.67 14.72
CA LYS A 336 15.04 18.80 14.52
C LYS A 336 14.37 17.47 14.12
N LEU A 337 15.13 16.39 13.95
CA LEU A 337 14.55 15.06 13.74
C LEU A 337 13.85 14.58 15.02
N PRO A 338 12.89 13.64 14.93
CA PRO A 338 12.38 12.92 16.09
C PRO A 338 13.52 12.31 16.92
N GLU A 339 13.38 12.25 18.24
CA GLU A 339 14.43 11.78 19.15
C GLU A 339 14.94 10.37 18.78
N ALA A 340 14.04 9.48 18.36
CA ALA A 340 14.38 8.14 17.88
C ALA A 340 15.28 8.14 16.64
N ASP A 341 15.13 9.14 15.76
CA ASP A 341 15.90 9.29 14.51
C ASP A 341 17.22 10.04 14.73
N GLN A 342 17.30 10.91 15.74
CA GLN A 342 18.55 11.57 16.11
C GLN A 342 19.65 10.56 16.47
N ALA A 343 19.28 9.46 17.14
CA ALA A 343 20.19 8.38 17.51
C ALA A 343 20.80 7.63 16.30
N LEU A 344 20.24 7.80 15.10
CA LEU A 344 20.75 7.20 13.87
C LEU A 344 22.00 7.94 13.34
N ALA A 345 22.18 9.20 13.71
CA ALA A 345 23.35 10.02 13.42
C ALA A 345 24.49 9.75 14.42
N LYS A 346 25.04 8.52 14.40
CA LYS A 346 26.02 8.02 15.38
C LYS A 346 27.34 8.81 15.46
N ASP A 347 27.65 9.63 14.44
CA ASP A 347 28.87 10.44 14.38
C ASP A 347 28.50 11.90 14.08
N SER A 348 28.09 12.61 15.13
CA SER A 348 27.43 13.94 15.01
C SER A 348 28.34 15.05 14.50
N ALA A 349 29.67 14.83 14.46
CA ALA A 349 30.62 15.84 13.98
C ALA A 349 30.65 15.96 12.44
N GLU A 350 30.23 14.92 11.71
CA GLU A 350 30.17 14.91 10.23
C GLU A 350 28.73 14.85 9.69
N ILE A 351 27.74 14.73 10.57
CA ILE A 351 26.32 14.57 10.23
C ILE A 351 25.54 15.72 10.86
N GLU A 352 25.11 16.65 10.03
CA GLU A 352 24.40 17.88 10.45
C GLU A 352 22.96 17.90 9.97
N HIS A 353 22.69 17.30 8.80
CA HIS A 353 21.39 17.35 8.14
C HIS A 353 20.96 15.96 7.65
N ALA A 354 19.65 15.78 7.58
CA ALA A 354 18.98 14.71 6.86
C ALA A 354 18.34 15.29 5.59
N VAL A 355 18.74 14.77 4.43
CA VAL A 355 18.07 15.06 3.16
C VAL A 355 17.14 13.89 2.83
N VAL A 356 15.90 14.18 2.47
CA VAL A 356 14.90 13.21 2.02
C VAL A 356 14.62 13.48 0.56
N THR A 357 14.57 12.41 -0.24
CA THR A 357 14.27 12.48 -1.68
C THR A 357 13.12 11.53 -2.04
N ASP A 358 12.51 11.75 -3.20
CA ASP A 358 11.42 10.92 -3.74
C ASP A 358 11.88 9.51 -4.14
N SER A 359 13.16 9.38 -4.46
CA SER A 359 13.82 8.16 -4.87
C SER A 359 15.28 8.17 -4.40
N THR A 360 15.86 7.00 -4.17
CA THR A 360 17.26 6.87 -3.77
C THR A 360 17.95 5.70 -4.42
N ILE A 361 19.17 5.95 -4.89
CA ILE A 361 20.08 4.92 -5.35
C ILE A 361 21.03 4.44 -4.24
N PHE A 362 21.05 5.10 -3.08
CA PHE A 362 21.86 4.67 -1.96
C PHE A 362 21.21 3.47 -1.27
N HIS A 363 21.98 2.41 -1.02
CA HIS A 363 21.57 1.31 -0.17
C HIS A 363 21.30 1.81 1.24
N VAL A 364 20.07 1.60 1.70
CA VAL A 364 19.64 1.86 3.08
C VAL A 364 20.21 0.77 3.98
N GLN A 365 20.81 1.14 5.12
CA GLN A 365 21.37 0.13 6.03
C GLN A 365 20.29 -0.86 6.49
N GLY A 366 20.57 -2.14 6.32
CA GLY A 366 19.68 -3.25 6.69
C GLY A 366 20.34 -4.60 6.43
N GLY A 367 19.76 -5.68 6.96
CA GLY A 367 20.24 -7.05 6.71
C GLY A 367 21.69 -7.35 7.12
N GLY A 368 22.27 -6.54 8.01
CA GLY A 368 23.68 -6.64 8.39
C GLY A 368 24.66 -6.00 7.39
N GLN A 369 24.17 -5.45 6.28
CA GLN A 369 24.97 -4.71 5.30
C GLN A 369 25.07 -3.21 5.68
N PRO A 370 26.26 -2.58 5.61
CA PRO A 370 26.39 -1.14 5.78
C PRO A 370 25.59 -0.34 4.73
N SER A 371 25.12 0.86 5.08
CA SER A 371 24.58 1.79 4.08
C SER A 371 25.67 2.28 3.13
N ASP A 372 25.26 2.78 1.98
CA ASP A 372 26.20 3.51 1.12
C ASP A 372 26.55 4.90 1.67
N THR A 373 27.64 5.42 1.10
CA THR A 373 28.10 6.80 1.22
C THR A 373 28.24 7.39 -0.18
N GLY A 374 28.30 8.71 -0.29
CA GLY A 374 28.56 9.39 -1.56
C GLY A 374 28.17 10.85 -1.51
N THR A 375 27.63 11.38 -2.60
CA THR A 375 27.34 12.81 -2.74
C THR A 375 26.00 13.06 -3.42
N MET A 376 25.34 14.16 -3.08
CA MET A 376 24.28 14.76 -3.88
C MET A 376 24.72 16.14 -4.38
N THR A 377 24.49 16.44 -5.66
CA THR A 377 24.86 17.73 -6.29
C THR A 377 23.72 18.28 -7.13
N THR A 378 23.74 19.58 -7.41
CA THR A 378 22.75 20.28 -8.24
C THR A 378 23.48 21.17 -9.25
N ASP A 379 22.95 21.28 -10.47
CA ASP A 379 23.50 22.18 -11.49
C ASP A 379 22.82 23.57 -11.47
N VAL A 380 21.88 23.79 -10.53
CA VAL A 380 21.10 25.02 -10.44
C VAL A 380 21.94 26.15 -9.83
N ALA A 381 22.20 27.21 -10.60
CA ALA A 381 22.86 28.41 -10.09
C ALA A 381 21.98 29.13 -9.03
N PRO A 382 22.56 29.67 -7.93
CA PRO A 382 23.99 29.81 -7.62
C PRO A 382 24.61 28.62 -6.86
N LYS A 383 23.93 27.46 -6.79
CA LYS A 383 24.31 26.31 -5.96
C LYS A 383 25.17 25.26 -6.70
N ALA A 384 25.72 25.58 -7.87
CA ALA A 384 26.47 24.62 -8.68
C ALA A 384 27.69 24.01 -7.96
N ASP A 385 28.30 24.76 -7.04
CA ASP A 385 29.45 24.29 -6.23
C ASP A 385 29.03 23.61 -4.91
N LEU A 386 27.71 23.51 -4.62
CA LEU A 386 27.18 22.92 -3.40
C LEU A 386 27.17 21.40 -3.49
N ILE A 387 27.79 20.75 -2.51
CA ILE A 387 27.79 19.29 -2.39
C ILE A 387 27.18 18.90 -1.04
N PHE A 388 26.23 17.99 -1.05
CA PHE A 388 25.82 17.28 0.16
C PHE A 388 26.55 15.95 0.25
N GLU A 389 27.46 15.80 1.22
CA GLU A 389 28.18 14.56 1.49
C GLU A 389 27.28 13.60 2.29
N VAL A 390 26.84 12.52 1.65
CA VAL A 390 26.04 11.47 2.29
C VAL A 390 26.98 10.54 3.06
N LYS A 391 26.86 10.54 4.39
CA LYS A 391 27.68 9.72 5.31
C LYS A 391 26.98 8.44 5.74
N SER A 392 25.65 8.46 5.78
CA SER A 392 24.88 7.24 6.01
C SER A 392 23.44 7.37 5.53
N VAL A 393 22.82 6.24 5.25
CA VAL A 393 21.43 6.18 4.77
C VAL A 393 20.62 5.24 5.65
N ARG A 394 19.47 5.71 6.15
CA ARG A 394 18.73 5.07 7.23
C ARG A 394 17.23 5.10 6.97
N GLN A 395 16.56 4.01 7.36
CA GLN A 395 15.12 4.02 7.57
C GLN A 395 14.83 4.83 8.85
N PRO A 396 13.85 5.76 8.84
CA PRO A 396 13.41 6.41 10.06
C PRO A 396 12.66 5.42 10.97
N ALA A 397 12.50 5.76 12.24
CA ALA A 397 11.74 5.01 13.22
C ALA A 397 10.24 4.95 12.86
N GLN A 398 9.73 5.97 12.16
CA GLN A 398 8.36 6.02 11.65
C GLN A 398 8.34 6.54 10.22
N GLY A 399 7.54 5.89 9.37
CA GLY A 399 7.35 6.27 7.97
C GLY A 399 8.35 5.61 7.01
N ASN A 400 8.16 5.89 5.71
CA ASN A 400 8.88 5.25 4.61
C ASN A 400 9.75 6.23 3.81
N GLN A 401 10.07 7.37 4.39
CA GLN A 401 10.92 8.38 3.78
C GLN A 401 12.36 8.21 4.27
N ILE A 402 13.26 7.86 3.34
CA ILE A 402 14.63 7.51 3.68
C ILE A 402 15.43 8.75 4.07
N LEU A 403 16.16 8.64 5.18
CA LEU A 403 17.03 9.69 5.70
C LEU A 403 18.44 9.53 5.10
N HIS A 404 18.86 10.51 4.30
CA HIS A 404 20.26 10.64 3.86
C HIS A 404 20.97 11.58 4.84
N LEU A 405 21.73 11.01 5.76
CA LEU A 405 22.40 11.72 6.83
C LEU A 405 23.80 12.15 6.39
N GLY A 406 24.10 13.43 6.55
CA GLY A 406 25.31 14.04 6.01
C GLY A 406 25.48 15.51 6.33
N ARG A 407 26.30 16.19 5.55
CA ARG A 407 26.59 17.63 5.70
C ARG A 407 26.74 18.31 4.34
N PHE A 408 26.49 19.61 4.32
CA PHE A 408 26.73 20.45 3.14
C PHE A 408 28.17 20.97 3.13
N VAL A 409 28.77 21.02 1.94
CA VAL A 409 30.12 21.53 1.70
C VAL A 409 30.05 22.54 0.54
N PRO A 410 30.59 23.77 0.71
CA PRO A 410 31.18 24.32 1.93
C PRO A 410 30.15 24.60 3.03
N VAL A 411 30.62 24.63 4.28
CA VAL A 411 29.76 24.89 5.45
C VAL A 411 29.24 26.33 5.41
N GLY A 412 27.96 26.54 5.72
CA GLY A 412 27.33 27.86 5.76
C GLY A 412 26.78 28.35 4.42
N THR A 413 26.79 27.51 3.39
CA THR A 413 26.20 27.80 2.06
C THR A 413 24.70 27.50 2.03
N THR A 414 23.97 28.14 1.11
CA THR A 414 22.55 27.88 0.84
C THR A 414 22.34 26.40 0.54
N GLN A 415 21.41 25.76 1.25
CA GLN A 415 21.06 24.34 1.08
C GLN A 415 20.25 24.11 -0.20
N PHE A 416 19.94 22.86 -0.53
CA PHE A 416 18.94 22.56 -1.56
C PHE A 416 17.57 23.14 -1.17
N ASP A 417 16.66 23.26 -2.14
CA ASP A 417 15.27 23.62 -1.90
C ASP A 417 14.36 22.39 -1.99
N SER A 418 13.22 22.43 -1.28
CA SER A 418 12.17 21.43 -1.48
C SER A 418 11.68 21.49 -2.92
N GLY A 419 11.72 20.35 -3.59
CA GLY A 419 11.34 20.18 -4.98
C GLY A 419 12.49 20.37 -5.97
N GLU A 420 13.71 20.68 -5.50
CA GLU A 420 14.91 20.78 -6.33
C GLU A 420 15.34 19.40 -6.85
N GLU A 421 15.81 19.34 -8.09
CA GLU A 421 16.41 18.14 -8.66
C GLU A 421 17.89 18.05 -8.27
N VAL A 422 18.30 16.88 -7.80
CA VAL A 422 19.69 16.59 -7.42
C VAL A 422 20.18 15.31 -8.08
N GLN A 423 21.46 15.28 -8.42
CA GLN A 423 22.17 14.08 -8.86
C GLN A 423 22.77 13.37 -7.65
N GLN A 424 22.31 12.16 -7.40
CA GLN A 424 22.87 11.25 -6.41
C GLN A 424 24.02 10.46 -7.04
N ARG A 425 25.16 10.38 -6.34
CA ARG A 425 26.32 9.60 -6.76
C ARG A 425 26.85 8.77 -5.59
N VAL A 426 26.91 7.46 -5.77
CA VAL A 426 27.38 6.50 -4.76
C VAL A 426 28.89 6.31 -4.85
N ASP A 427 29.55 6.13 -3.71
CA ASP A 427 30.93 5.67 -3.61
C ASP A 427 31.05 4.23 -4.15
N ALA A 428 31.52 4.12 -5.40
CA ALA A 428 31.55 2.89 -6.16
C ALA A 428 32.42 1.80 -5.52
N GLU A 429 33.56 2.17 -4.94
CA GLU A 429 34.50 1.23 -4.33
C GLU A 429 33.89 0.60 -3.08
N LYS A 430 33.27 1.43 -2.22
CA LYS A 430 32.57 0.92 -1.03
C LYS A 430 31.35 0.10 -1.39
N ARG A 431 30.53 0.54 -2.34
CA ARG A 431 29.37 -0.22 -2.82
C ARG A 431 29.80 -1.61 -3.30
N ASN A 432 30.85 -1.68 -4.12
CA ASN A 432 31.37 -2.95 -4.62
C ASN A 432 31.84 -3.85 -3.46
N LEU A 433 32.65 -3.32 -2.54
CA LEU A 433 33.11 -4.07 -1.36
C LEU A 433 31.94 -4.61 -0.52
N HIS A 434 30.93 -3.78 -0.25
CA HIS A 434 29.77 -4.18 0.55
C HIS A 434 28.92 -5.24 -0.18
N SER A 435 28.66 -5.07 -1.48
CA SER A 435 27.96 -6.07 -2.30
C SER A 435 28.68 -7.41 -2.32
N ARG A 436 30.02 -7.40 -2.39
CA ARG A 436 30.84 -8.62 -2.34
C ARG A 436 30.74 -9.31 -0.98
N LEU A 437 30.88 -8.57 0.12
CA LEU A 437 30.78 -9.11 1.48
C LEU A 437 29.37 -9.65 1.79
N HIS A 438 28.34 -8.98 1.29
CA HIS A 438 26.97 -9.41 1.47
C HIS A 438 26.69 -10.71 0.70
N THR A 439 27.07 -10.74 -0.58
CA THR A 439 26.96 -11.93 -1.43
C THR A 439 27.77 -13.09 -0.86
N ALA A 440 28.98 -12.84 -0.33
CA ALA A 440 29.80 -13.85 0.33
C ALA A 440 29.10 -14.53 1.52
N GLY A 441 28.31 -13.74 2.28
CA GLY A 441 27.50 -14.26 3.38
C GLY A 441 26.47 -15.27 2.89
N HIS A 442 25.69 -14.92 1.88
CA HIS A 442 24.70 -15.82 1.28
C HIS A 442 25.34 -17.05 0.63
N VAL A 443 26.46 -16.91 -0.10
CA VAL A 443 27.18 -18.04 -0.69
C VAL A 443 27.55 -19.05 0.40
N MET A 444 28.11 -18.59 1.52
CA MET A 444 28.47 -19.48 2.60
C MET A 444 27.26 -20.08 3.32
N SER A 445 26.17 -19.31 3.50
CA SER A 445 24.93 -19.86 4.05
C SER A 445 24.35 -20.96 3.17
N LEU A 446 24.32 -20.77 1.84
CA LEU A 446 23.87 -21.80 0.90
C LEU A 446 24.79 -23.02 0.93
N ALA A 447 26.11 -22.83 1.04
CA ALA A 447 27.07 -23.92 1.15
C ALA A 447 26.83 -24.76 2.42
N ILE A 448 26.58 -24.12 3.56
CA ILE A 448 26.23 -24.80 4.82
C ILE A 448 24.91 -25.55 4.66
N HIS A 449 23.88 -24.93 4.09
CA HIS A 449 22.61 -25.59 3.84
C HIS A 449 22.72 -26.77 2.87
N ALA A 450 23.55 -26.66 1.83
CA ALA A 450 23.82 -27.76 0.91
C ALA A 450 24.44 -28.95 1.64
N LEU A 451 25.47 -28.71 2.46
CA LEU A 451 26.08 -29.77 3.28
C LEU A 451 25.10 -30.39 4.29
N CYS A 452 24.13 -29.62 4.79
CA CYS A 452 23.06 -30.15 5.63
C CYS A 452 22.12 -31.08 4.85
N ARG A 453 21.73 -30.69 3.63
CA ARG A 453 20.87 -31.52 2.74
C ARG A 453 21.59 -32.80 2.29
N GLU A 454 22.90 -32.72 2.08
CA GLU A 454 23.76 -33.85 1.75
C GLU A 454 24.01 -34.80 2.96
N GLY A 455 23.57 -34.43 4.16
CA GLY A 455 23.78 -35.21 5.39
C GLY A 455 25.20 -35.16 5.94
N VAL A 456 26.06 -34.28 5.39
CA VAL A 456 27.45 -34.07 5.83
C VAL A 456 27.51 -33.24 7.11
N LEU A 457 26.62 -32.25 7.22
CA LEU A 457 26.47 -31.41 8.41
C LEU A 457 25.11 -31.68 9.09
N PRO A 458 25.02 -31.51 10.43
CA PRO A 458 23.73 -31.55 11.10
C PRO A 458 22.83 -30.39 10.64
N PRO A 459 21.50 -30.53 10.70
CA PRO A 459 20.60 -29.44 10.33
C PRO A 459 20.82 -28.22 11.21
N VAL A 460 20.83 -27.06 10.56
CA VAL A 460 20.98 -25.74 11.18
C VAL A 460 19.92 -24.80 10.62
N LYS A 461 19.57 -23.76 11.38
CA LYS A 461 18.66 -22.70 10.96
C LYS A 461 19.36 -21.35 11.03
N GLU A 462 19.30 -20.55 9.98
CA GLU A 462 19.92 -19.22 9.98
C GLU A 462 19.29 -18.28 11.01
N SER A 463 20.12 -17.42 11.60
CA SER A 463 19.70 -16.43 12.60
C SER A 463 20.08 -15.01 12.18
N LYS A 464 21.32 -14.58 12.42
CA LYS A 464 21.80 -13.22 12.13
C LYS A 464 23.04 -13.23 11.27
N ALA A 465 23.18 -12.19 10.46
CA ALA A 465 24.37 -11.94 9.69
C ALA A 465 24.88 -10.51 9.88
N SER A 466 26.19 -10.36 9.70
CA SER A 466 26.91 -9.10 9.57
C SER A 466 27.76 -9.19 8.32
N HIS A 467 27.72 -8.15 7.50
CA HIS A 467 28.49 -8.02 6.27
C HIS A 467 29.40 -6.78 6.32
N TYR A 468 29.72 -6.32 7.53
CA TYR A 468 30.65 -5.22 7.75
C TYR A 468 32.09 -5.64 7.40
N PRO A 469 32.85 -4.78 6.72
CA PRO A 469 34.29 -4.99 6.54
C PRO A 469 34.98 -5.27 7.88
N GLY A 470 35.81 -6.32 7.92
CA GLY A 470 36.55 -6.73 9.13
C GLY A 470 35.74 -7.51 10.18
N SER A 471 34.41 -7.55 10.10
CA SER A 471 33.55 -8.23 11.10
C SER A 471 32.45 -9.10 10.49
N ALA A 472 32.58 -9.44 9.20
CA ALA A 472 31.60 -10.26 8.50
C ALA A 472 31.41 -11.63 9.19
N SER A 473 30.16 -11.98 9.51
CA SER A 473 29.70 -13.20 10.19
C SER A 473 28.30 -13.63 9.72
N VAL A 474 28.03 -14.94 9.65
CA VAL A 474 26.69 -15.54 9.56
C VAL A 474 26.59 -16.48 10.74
N SER A 475 25.42 -16.48 11.35
CA SER A 475 25.13 -17.20 12.60
C SER A 475 23.93 -18.09 12.35
N PHE A 476 23.98 -19.30 12.90
CA PHE A 476 22.92 -20.29 12.77
C PHE A 476 22.60 -20.84 14.14
N GLU A 477 21.33 -21.16 14.35
CA GLU A 477 20.84 -22.05 15.38
C GLU A 477 21.10 -23.51 14.91
N GLY A 478 22.21 -24.10 15.34
CA GLY A 478 22.51 -25.52 15.15
C GLY A 478 23.97 -25.86 15.53
N THR A 479 24.29 -27.13 15.76
CA THR A 479 25.64 -27.48 16.27
C THR A 479 26.62 -27.55 15.11
N LEU A 480 27.38 -26.48 14.89
CA LEU A 480 28.59 -26.52 14.06
C LEU A 480 29.83 -26.59 14.95
N GLU A 481 30.72 -27.51 14.62
CA GLU A 481 31.98 -27.74 15.31
C GLU A 481 33.15 -27.19 14.49
N GLY A 482 34.26 -26.86 15.15
CA GLY A 482 35.48 -26.40 14.49
C GLY A 482 35.98 -27.36 13.40
N LYS A 483 35.74 -28.67 13.57
CA LYS A 483 36.10 -29.72 12.59
C LYS A 483 35.36 -29.60 11.25
N HIS A 484 34.27 -28.84 11.19
CA HIS A 484 33.50 -28.63 9.96
C HIS A 484 34.06 -27.48 9.10
N LYS A 485 35.05 -26.73 9.61
CA LYS A 485 35.60 -25.54 8.97
C LYS A 485 36.11 -25.83 7.56
N GLU A 486 36.91 -26.87 7.41
CA GLU A 486 37.53 -27.24 6.13
C GLU A 486 36.48 -27.69 5.11
N LEU A 487 35.43 -28.39 5.55
CA LEU A 487 34.31 -28.81 4.70
C LEU A 487 33.49 -27.61 4.21
N ILE A 488 33.16 -26.69 5.12
CA ILE A 488 32.41 -25.46 4.78
C ILE A 488 33.24 -24.58 3.84
N GLN A 489 34.54 -24.45 4.10
CA GLN A 489 35.46 -23.74 3.21
C GLN A 489 35.44 -24.35 1.80
N ALA A 490 35.62 -25.67 1.69
CA ALA A 490 35.65 -26.35 0.41
C ALA A 490 34.34 -26.18 -0.39
N LYS A 491 33.18 -26.31 0.27
CA LYS A 491 31.87 -26.12 -0.37
C LYS A 491 31.62 -24.66 -0.76
N THR A 492 32.07 -23.72 0.07
CA THR A 492 32.01 -22.28 -0.25
C THR A 492 32.86 -21.97 -1.48
N ASP A 493 34.08 -22.51 -1.55
CA ASP A 493 34.97 -22.33 -2.71
C ASP A 493 34.42 -23.00 -3.98
N GLU A 494 33.72 -24.13 -3.85
CA GLU A 494 32.96 -24.74 -4.95
C GLU A 494 31.89 -23.79 -5.49
N PHE A 495 31.10 -23.17 -4.61
CA PHE A 495 30.04 -22.26 -5.01
C PHE A 495 30.58 -20.97 -5.64
N VAL A 496 31.67 -20.40 -5.11
CA VAL A 496 32.34 -19.26 -5.76
C VAL A 496 32.87 -19.63 -7.14
N ARG A 497 33.50 -20.82 -7.28
CA ARG A 497 34.04 -21.29 -8.57
C ARG A 497 32.97 -21.66 -9.58
N SER A 498 31.76 -22.00 -9.13
CA SER A 498 30.64 -22.30 -10.03
C SER A 498 30.27 -21.14 -10.92
N ALA A 499 30.60 -19.90 -10.51
CA ALA A 499 30.23 -18.66 -11.21
C ALA A 499 28.72 -18.63 -11.52
N SER A 500 27.90 -19.09 -10.57
CA SER A 500 26.45 -19.00 -10.70
C SER A 500 26.03 -17.52 -10.83
N PRO A 501 25.19 -17.18 -11.83
CA PRO A 501 24.59 -15.87 -11.93
C PRO A 501 23.77 -15.52 -10.67
N VAL A 502 23.85 -14.25 -10.26
CA VAL A 502 23.03 -13.71 -9.16
C VAL A 502 21.89 -12.90 -9.77
N ARG A 503 20.66 -13.37 -9.57
CA ARG A 503 19.44 -12.81 -10.17
C ARG A 503 18.52 -12.21 -9.12
N ILE A 504 17.80 -11.17 -9.52
CA ILE A 504 16.77 -10.53 -8.71
C ILE A 504 15.40 -10.97 -9.22
N HIS A 505 14.55 -11.40 -8.30
CA HIS A 505 13.17 -11.78 -8.57
C HIS A 505 12.20 -11.03 -7.64
N TRP A 506 10.94 -10.96 -8.05
CA TRP A 506 9.85 -10.45 -7.24
C TRP A 506 8.80 -11.55 -7.15
N TRP A 507 8.77 -12.23 -6.00
CA TRP A 507 7.96 -13.44 -5.80
C TRP A 507 6.85 -13.19 -4.79
N SER A 508 5.74 -13.89 -4.97
CA SER A 508 4.65 -13.89 -3.98
C SER A 508 5.10 -14.53 -2.66
N MET A 509 4.37 -14.30 -1.57
CA MET A 509 4.65 -14.95 -0.28
C MET A 509 4.57 -16.47 -0.33
N GLU A 510 3.81 -17.05 -1.25
CA GLU A 510 3.72 -18.49 -1.46
C GLU A 510 5.01 -19.02 -2.09
N GLU A 511 5.45 -18.40 -3.18
CA GLU A 511 6.69 -18.76 -3.87
C GLU A 511 7.93 -18.56 -3.00
N LEU A 512 7.96 -17.48 -2.19
CA LEU A 512 9.01 -17.26 -1.21
C LEU A 512 9.13 -18.44 -0.24
N LYS A 513 8.02 -18.92 0.31
CA LYS A 513 8.00 -20.05 1.26
C LYS A 513 8.40 -21.37 0.60
N GLU A 514 8.13 -21.52 -0.69
CA GLU A 514 8.45 -22.73 -1.44
C GLU A 514 9.92 -22.75 -1.90
N LYS A 515 10.42 -21.61 -2.40
CA LYS A 515 11.67 -21.54 -3.19
C LYS A 515 12.83 -20.90 -2.45
N CYS A 516 12.60 -20.18 -1.35
CA CYS A 516 13.63 -19.47 -0.61
C CYS A 516 13.91 -20.05 0.78
N TYR A 517 15.12 -19.76 1.27
CA TYR A 517 15.41 -19.82 2.70
C TYR A 517 14.80 -18.60 3.38
N VAL A 518 13.59 -18.78 3.93
CA VAL A 518 12.84 -17.72 4.61
C VAL A 518 13.06 -17.82 6.12
N ALA A 519 13.53 -16.74 6.74
CA ALA A 519 13.64 -16.65 8.18
C ALA A 519 12.26 -16.78 8.85
N GLU A 520 12.19 -17.41 10.02
CA GLU A 520 10.94 -17.54 10.76
C GLU A 520 10.38 -16.16 11.14
N GLY A 521 9.08 -15.95 10.92
CA GLY A 521 8.44 -14.64 11.14
C GLY A 521 8.71 -13.61 10.06
N PHE A 522 9.36 -13.96 8.95
CA PHE A 522 9.49 -13.08 7.79
C PHE A 522 8.11 -12.65 7.27
N ALA A 523 7.96 -11.34 7.10
CA ALA A 523 6.81 -10.71 6.50
C ALA A 523 7.29 -9.72 5.43
N LEU A 524 6.47 -9.53 4.39
CA LEU A 524 6.72 -8.46 3.44
C LEU A 524 6.58 -7.09 4.12
N PRO A 525 7.27 -6.07 3.61
CA PRO A 525 7.01 -4.69 4.00
C PRO A 525 5.51 -4.38 3.88
N GLU A 526 5.00 -3.54 4.77
CA GLU A 526 3.59 -3.19 4.82
C GLU A 526 3.13 -2.59 3.47
N GLY A 527 2.10 -3.21 2.87
CA GLY A 527 1.54 -2.79 1.59
C GLY A 527 2.14 -3.48 0.36
N GLU A 528 3.24 -4.24 0.50
CA GLU A 528 3.85 -4.99 -0.60
C GLU A 528 3.18 -6.37 -0.79
N THR A 529 2.91 -6.73 -2.05
CA THR A 529 2.36 -8.05 -2.42
C THR A 529 3.41 -9.03 -2.94
N LEU A 530 4.58 -8.52 -3.34
CA LEU A 530 5.72 -9.30 -3.82
C LEU A 530 6.95 -8.96 -2.97
N GLY A 531 7.73 -9.98 -2.62
CA GLY A 531 9.02 -9.79 -1.96
C GLY A 531 10.18 -9.84 -2.94
N ARG A 532 11.16 -8.97 -2.73
CA ARG A 532 12.43 -9.01 -3.45
C ARG A 532 13.24 -10.22 -3.02
N VAL A 533 13.62 -11.03 -3.99
CA VAL A 533 14.41 -12.24 -3.83
C VAL A 533 15.71 -12.10 -4.59
N VAL A 534 16.77 -12.60 -3.98
CA VAL A 534 18.08 -12.76 -4.61
C VAL A 534 18.35 -14.25 -4.73
N GLU A 535 18.46 -14.72 -5.97
CA GLU A 535 18.78 -16.10 -6.32
C GLU A 535 20.22 -16.18 -6.80
N MET A 536 20.96 -17.15 -6.27
CA MET A 536 22.20 -17.63 -6.87
C MET A 536 21.84 -18.87 -7.67
N GLU A 537 21.79 -18.73 -9.00
CA GLU A 537 21.14 -19.69 -9.89
C GLU A 537 21.68 -21.12 -9.67
N GLY A 538 20.77 -22.04 -9.34
CA GLY A 538 21.10 -23.44 -9.03
C GLY A 538 21.66 -23.72 -7.63
N LEU A 539 21.98 -22.69 -6.83
CA LEU A 539 22.52 -22.85 -5.47
C LEU A 539 21.45 -22.61 -4.39
N GLY A 540 20.56 -21.64 -4.63
CA GLY A 540 19.42 -21.31 -3.77
C GLY A 540 19.13 -19.81 -3.73
N SER A 541 18.13 -19.41 -2.95
CA SER A 541 17.62 -18.03 -2.94
C SER A 541 17.20 -17.55 -1.55
N TYR A 542 17.23 -16.21 -1.37
CA TYR A 542 16.84 -15.53 -0.12
C TYR A 542 15.92 -14.34 -0.39
N PRO A 543 14.94 -14.07 0.48
CA PRO A 543 14.35 -12.74 0.56
C PRO A 543 15.41 -11.75 1.07
N CYS A 544 15.88 -10.87 0.20
CA CYS A 544 16.97 -9.96 0.54
C CYS A 544 16.77 -8.58 -0.08
N GLY A 545 16.95 -7.53 0.71
CA GLY A 545 16.81 -6.14 0.31
C GLY A 545 18.13 -5.42 0.02
N GLY A 546 19.28 -6.09 0.14
CA GLY A 546 20.60 -5.46 -0.03
C GLY A 546 21.15 -5.52 -1.46
N THR A 547 22.39 -5.07 -1.61
CA THR A 547 23.09 -5.06 -2.92
C THR A 547 23.98 -6.28 -3.08
N HIS A 548 24.10 -6.76 -4.32
CA HIS A 548 24.82 -7.98 -4.65
C HIS A 548 25.69 -7.79 -5.89
N VAL A 549 26.74 -8.60 -5.99
CA VAL A 549 27.44 -8.77 -7.27
C VAL A 549 26.55 -9.55 -8.23
N THR A 550 26.78 -9.41 -9.53
CA THR A 550 25.97 -10.06 -10.57
C THR A 550 26.30 -11.54 -10.77
N ASP A 551 27.43 -11.99 -10.21
CA ASP A 551 27.95 -13.35 -10.40
C ASP A 551 28.76 -13.77 -9.17
N CYS A 552 28.62 -15.04 -8.74
CA CYS A 552 29.31 -15.56 -7.57
C CYS A 552 30.85 -15.47 -7.66
N SER A 553 31.43 -15.48 -8.86
CA SER A 553 32.88 -15.35 -9.06
C SER A 553 33.41 -13.96 -8.67
N LEU A 554 32.56 -12.93 -8.74
CA LEU A 554 32.92 -11.54 -8.41
C LEU A 554 33.04 -11.29 -6.90
N VAL A 555 32.59 -12.23 -6.07
CA VAL A 555 32.79 -12.16 -4.62
C VAL A 555 34.28 -12.13 -4.27
N GLY A 556 35.10 -12.84 -5.05
CA GLY A 556 36.50 -13.11 -4.73
C GLY A 556 36.65 -14.21 -3.69
N LYS A 557 37.88 -14.39 -3.17
CA LYS A 557 38.18 -15.47 -2.22
C LYS A 557 37.46 -15.26 -0.89
N ILE A 558 36.67 -16.25 -0.47
CA ILE A 558 36.07 -16.32 0.86
C ILE A 558 36.97 -17.18 1.75
N GLU A 559 37.36 -16.68 2.92
CA GLU A 559 38.13 -17.45 3.90
C GLU A 559 37.32 -17.61 5.20
N VAL A 560 36.97 -18.86 5.52
CA VAL A 560 36.35 -19.24 6.79
C VAL A 560 37.42 -19.19 7.87
N LYS A 561 37.54 -18.07 8.59
CA LYS A 561 38.59 -17.91 9.61
C LYS A 561 38.45 -18.83 10.83
N LYS A 562 37.25 -18.91 11.42
CA LYS A 562 36.99 -19.67 12.66
C LYS A 562 35.52 -20.01 12.81
N ILE A 563 35.20 -21.17 13.39
CA ILE A 563 33.87 -21.47 13.92
C ILE A 563 33.97 -21.36 15.45
N SER A 564 33.11 -20.55 16.05
CA SER A 564 33.09 -20.30 17.50
C SER A 564 31.65 -20.23 17.98
N ARG A 565 31.54 -20.14 19.30
CA ARG A 565 30.42 -20.64 20.07
C ARG A 565 30.06 -19.53 21.09
N SER A 566 28.87 -18.93 21.08
CA SER A 566 28.44 -17.88 22.04
C SER A 566 27.14 -18.18 22.80
N LYS A 567 27.14 -18.32 24.14
CA LYS A 567 25.95 -18.70 24.95
C LYS A 567 24.59 -18.26 24.34
N GLY A 568 23.87 -19.22 23.75
CA GLY A 568 22.55 -19.02 23.14
C GLY A 568 22.51 -18.93 21.61
N LEU A 569 23.66 -18.88 20.91
CA LEU A 569 23.80 -18.72 19.44
C LEU A 569 25.15 -19.14 18.89
#